data_AF-A0A1E5CRK3-F1
#
_entry.id   AF-A0A1E5CRK3-F1
#
_cell.length_a   1.000
_cell.length_b   1.000
_cell.length_c   1.000
_cell.angle_alpha   90.00
_cell.angle_beta   90.00
_cell.angle_gamma   90.00
#
_symmetry.space_group_name_H-M   'P 1'
#
loop_
_entity.id
_entity.type
_entity.pdbx_description
1 polymer ?
#
loop_
_entity_poly.entity_id
_entity_poly.type
_entity_poly.pdbx_seq_one_letter_code
_entity_poly.pdbx_strand_id
1 'polypeptide(L)'
;MIKFTLIENSLDSIKSGMEYLDYAEKNQSPSHYKKALLSLFQGAELILKEILVQIDPIIIFDKNSLFRNCASPLNPTMDELFDCKSIDINGICQELKKHYPEQFKRTNLKIIQDLAKERNKIQHFAFESTPNELKSSLLKLYLMVIKPAMKIAGEKAALDTFVDGINKLNFDEEVTDVEESFLNVDKRDEFTKGGCCHCDNYSLFVVYDGESYPVACYCTTCGFERTNIDMSEFYICPECAAPSVIYDEELGAGMCLWYKCADCVESVKTDMVPCTGCGGYLIENECINCTVEN
;
A
#
# COMPACT_ATOMS: atom_id res chain seq x y z
N MET A 1 -0.59 22.03 21.06
CA MET A 1 -1.23 20.78 21.51
C MET A 1 -0.81 19.70 20.53
N ILE A 2 -0.33 18.55 21.01
CA ILE A 2 0.01 17.40 20.16
C ILE A 2 -1.26 16.53 20.09
N LYS A 3 -1.71 16.20 18.88
CA LYS A 3 -2.87 15.33 18.62
C LYS A 3 -2.41 14.24 17.67
N PHE A 4 -2.74 12.99 17.99
CA PHE A 4 -2.53 11.84 17.12
C PHE A 4 -3.88 11.18 16.86
N THR A 5 -4.11 10.80 15.62
CA THR A 5 -5.29 10.10 15.14
C THR A 5 -5.01 8.61 15.04
N LEU A 6 -6.07 7.81 14.91
CA LEU A 6 -5.95 6.37 14.78
C LEU A 6 -5.17 6.00 13.50
N ILE A 7 -5.40 6.74 12.41
CA ILE A 7 -4.69 6.54 11.15
C ILE A 7 -3.21 6.94 11.21
N GLU A 8 -2.85 8.09 11.81
CA GLU A 8 -1.44 8.48 12.05
C GLU A 8 -0.69 7.38 12.79
N ASN A 9 -1.22 6.96 13.94
CA ASN A 9 -0.62 5.91 14.75
C ASN A 9 -0.49 4.58 13.99
N SER A 10 -1.43 4.30 13.09
CA SER A 10 -1.38 3.12 12.23
C SER A 10 -0.23 3.19 11.24
N LEU A 11 -0.17 4.24 10.43
CA LEU A 11 0.84 4.41 9.38
C LEU A 11 2.24 4.46 9.97
N ASP A 12 2.45 5.18 11.08
CA ASP A 12 3.70 5.22 11.83
C ASP A 12 4.16 3.82 12.27
N SER A 13 3.22 3.01 12.79
CA SER A 13 3.50 1.66 13.25
C SER A 13 3.84 0.72 12.09
N ILE A 14 3.18 0.88 10.94
CA ILE A 14 3.44 0.09 9.73
C ILE A 14 4.83 0.43 9.18
N LYS A 15 5.14 1.72 9.00
CA LYS A 15 6.43 2.22 8.52
C LYS A 15 7.58 1.75 9.40
N SER A 16 7.47 1.98 10.72
CA SER A 16 8.46 1.49 11.70
C SER A 16 8.61 -0.03 11.65
N GLY A 17 7.50 -0.76 11.47
CA GLY A 17 7.50 -2.20 11.34
C GLY A 17 8.27 -2.71 10.13
N MET A 18 8.14 -2.04 8.98
CA MET A 18 8.90 -2.34 7.77
C MET A 18 10.38 -1.97 7.91
N GLU A 19 10.70 -0.82 8.50
CA GLU A 19 12.08 -0.42 8.78
C GLU A 19 12.80 -1.42 9.70
N TYR A 20 12.11 -1.91 10.73
CA TYR A 20 12.65 -2.97 11.59
C TYR A 20 12.84 -4.28 10.83
N LEU A 21 11.93 -4.64 9.93
CA LEU A 21 12.06 -5.85 9.13
C LEU A 21 13.23 -5.75 8.15
N ASP A 22 13.37 -4.60 7.48
CA ASP A 22 14.50 -4.30 6.60
C ASP A 22 15.83 -4.44 7.35
N TYR A 23 15.94 -3.78 8.49
CA TYR A 23 17.12 -3.85 9.34
C TYR A 23 17.41 -5.28 9.82
N ALA A 24 16.37 -6.02 10.22
CA ALA A 24 16.49 -7.39 10.71
C ALA A 24 17.05 -8.33 9.64
N GLU A 25 16.63 -8.15 8.39
CA GLU A 25 17.10 -8.93 7.25
C GLU A 25 18.55 -8.60 6.88
N LYS A 26 18.90 -7.31 6.81
CA LYS A 26 20.26 -6.85 6.49
C LYS A 26 21.29 -7.26 7.54
N ASN A 27 20.89 -7.28 8.81
CA ASN A 27 21.80 -7.49 9.94
C ASN A 27 21.57 -8.81 10.70
N GLN A 28 20.70 -9.68 10.19
CA GLN A 28 20.30 -10.94 10.84
C GLN A 28 19.92 -10.76 12.32
N SER A 29 19.12 -9.74 12.64
CA SER A 29 18.90 -9.29 14.02
C SER A 29 17.60 -9.84 14.62
N PRO A 30 17.63 -10.80 15.57
CA PRO A 30 16.43 -11.40 16.15
C PRO A 30 15.56 -10.39 16.92
N SER A 31 16.20 -9.42 17.57
CA SER A 31 15.49 -8.38 18.31
C SER A 31 14.67 -7.48 17.38
N HIS A 32 15.14 -7.22 16.16
CA HIS A 32 14.43 -6.42 15.17
C HIS A 32 13.30 -7.18 14.49
N TYR A 33 13.46 -8.49 14.23
CA TYR A 33 12.33 -9.34 13.83
C TYR A 33 11.17 -9.28 14.82
N LYS A 34 11.48 -9.34 16.12
CA LYS A 34 10.47 -9.19 17.17
C LYS A 34 9.78 -7.83 17.10
N LYS A 35 10.54 -6.75 16.96
CA LYS A 35 9.98 -5.38 16.86
C LYS A 35 9.14 -5.19 15.59
N ALA A 36 9.58 -5.76 14.47
CA ALA A 36 8.85 -5.75 13.21
C ALA A 36 7.48 -6.39 13.37
N LEU A 37 7.41 -7.60 13.95
CA LEU A 37 6.13 -8.27 14.20
C LEU A 37 5.22 -7.43 15.09
N LEU A 38 5.72 -6.93 16.22
CA LEU A 38 4.91 -6.14 17.15
C LEU A 38 4.36 -4.86 16.49
N SER A 39 5.20 -4.15 15.75
CA SER A 39 4.84 -2.86 15.12
C SER A 39 3.90 -3.06 13.94
N LEU A 40 4.18 -4.00 13.03
CA LEU A 40 3.30 -4.32 11.90
C LEU A 40 1.94 -4.84 12.37
N PHE A 41 1.94 -5.66 13.42
CA PHE A 41 0.68 -6.17 13.98
C PHE A 41 -0.14 -5.04 14.61
N GLN A 42 0.49 -4.14 15.37
CA GLN A 42 -0.18 -2.96 15.91
C GLN A 42 -0.75 -2.10 14.77
N GLY A 43 0.05 -1.79 13.75
CA GLY A 43 -0.38 -1.06 12.57
C GLY A 43 -1.58 -1.72 11.88
N ALA A 44 -1.54 -3.04 11.67
CA ALA A 44 -2.66 -3.79 11.12
C ALA A 44 -3.92 -3.70 12.00
N GLU A 45 -3.81 -3.79 13.33
CA GLU A 45 -4.95 -3.64 14.22
C GLU A 45 -5.57 -2.24 14.12
N LEU A 46 -4.74 -1.19 14.07
CA LEU A 46 -5.18 0.19 14.04
C LEU A 46 -5.84 0.55 12.70
N ILE A 47 -5.26 0.19 11.55
CA ILE A 47 -5.88 0.47 10.23
C ILE A 47 -7.22 -0.27 10.08
N LEU A 48 -7.34 -1.48 10.60
CA LEU A 48 -8.59 -2.23 10.54
C LEU A 48 -9.66 -1.62 11.45
N LYS A 49 -9.27 -1.06 12.61
CA LYS A 49 -10.18 -0.28 13.43
C LYS A 49 -10.58 1.03 12.73
N GLU A 50 -9.65 1.70 12.06
CA GLU A 50 -9.93 2.94 11.31
C GLU A 50 -11.03 2.73 10.27
N ILE A 51 -10.90 1.72 9.40
CA ILE A 51 -11.92 1.46 8.36
C ILE A 51 -13.30 1.06 8.93
N LEU A 52 -13.35 0.57 10.18
CA LEU A 52 -14.60 0.28 10.89
C LEU A 52 -15.16 1.54 11.56
N VAL A 53 -14.31 2.41 12.13
CA VAL A 53 -14.70 3.72 12.68
C VAL A 53 -15.31 4.61 11.59
N GLN A 54 -14.77 4.54 10.36
CA GLN A 54 -15.35 5.18 9.17
C GLN A 54 -16.74 4.63 8.77
N ILE A 55 -17.25 3.58 9.41
CA ILE A 55 -18.65 3.13 9.29
C ILE A 55 -19.44 3.70 10.46
N ASP A 56 -18.98 3.38 11.68
CA ASP A 56 -19.54 3.87 12.92
C ASP A 56 -18.49 3.69 14.03
N PRO A 57 -18.10 4.75 14.76
CA PRO A 57 -17.12 4.68 15.85
C PRO A 57 -17.45 3.64 16.93
N ILE A 58 -18.73 3.32 17.18
CA ILE A 58 -19.09 2.36 18.25
C ILE A 58 -18.74 0.92 17.89
N ILE A 59 -18.54 0.59 16.60
CA ILE A 59 -18.28 -0.78 16.11
C ILE A 59 -17.00 -1.35 16.74
N ILE A 60 -15.99 -0.51 16.97
CA ILE A 60 -14.70 -0.96 17.49
C ILE A 60 -14.70 -1.17 19.02
N PHE A 61 -15.84 -1.03 19.70
CA PHE A 61 -15.96 -1.20 21.15
C PHE A 61 -16.77 -2.44 21.51
N ASP A 62 -16.35 -3.12 22.60
CA ASP A 62 -17.11 -4.24 23.15
C ASP A 62 -18.46 -3.75 23.67
N LYS A 63 -19.55 -4.39 23.22
CA LYS A 63 -20.91 -3.98 23.60
C LYS A 63 -21.12 -3.98 25.11
N ASN A 64 -20.64 -4.98 25.83
CA ASN A 64 -20.80 -5.02 27.29
C ASN A 64 -20.04 -3.89 27.97
N SER A 65 -18.90 -3.47 27.40
CA SER A 65 -18.18 -2.30 27.87
C SER A 65 -18.97 -1.01 27.62
N LEU A 66 -19.55 -0.84 26.43
CA LEU A 66 -20.40 0.33 26.11
C LEU A 66 -21.60 0.43 27.08
N PHE A 67 -22.33 -0.67 27.28
CA PHE A 67 -23.47 -0.71 28.20
C PHE A 67 -23.09 -0.49 29.67
N ARG A 68 -21.82 -0.69 30.04
CA ARG A 68 -21.33 -0.48 31.40
C ARG A 68 -20.86 0.95 31.64
N ASN A 69 -20.21 1.56 30.65
CA ASN A 69 -19.44 2.78 30.84
C ASN A 69 -20.09 4.01 30.20
N CYS A 70 -21.06 3.85 29.30
CA CYS A 70 -21.74 4.96 28.62
C CYS A 70 -23.17 5.14 29.14
N ALA A 71 -23.57 6.38 29.41
CA ALA A 71 -24.95 6.72 29.74
C ALA A 71 -25.92 6.44 28.58
N SER A 72 -25.44 6.63 27.35
CA SER A 72 -26.17 6.30 26.11
C SER A 72 -25.29 5.43 25.21
N PRO A 73 -25.36 4.08 25.31
CA PRO A 73 -24.46 3.18 24.59
C PRO A 73 -24.54 3.26 23.05
N LEU A 74 -25.65 3.78 22.51
CA LEU A 74 -25.84 3.97 21.07
C LEU A 74 -25.39 5.35 20.59
N ASN A 75 -25.17 6.30 21.50
CA ASN A 75 -24.66 7.64 21.21
C ASN A 75 -23.69 8.07 22.32
N PRO A 76 -22.56 7.37 22.50
CA PRO A 76 -21.62 7.68 23.55
C PRO A 76 -20.87 8.98 23.24
N THR A 77 -20.47 9.68 24.29
CA THR A 77 -19.53 10.81 24.17
C THR A 77 -18.09 10.30 24.01
N MET A 78 -17.20 11.13 23.46
CA MET A 78 -15.78 10.77 23.31
C MET A 78 -15.11 10.43 24.65
N ASP A 79 -15.45 11.16 25.72
CA ASP A 79 -14.87 10.91 27.04
C ASP A 79 -15.28 9.53 27.60
N GLU A 80 -16.54 9.13 27.41
CA GLU A 80 -17.01 7.79 27.81
C GLU A 80 -16.35 6.67 26.99
N LEU A 81 -16.06 6.93 25.71
CA LEU A 81 -15.38 5.95 24.85
C LEU A 81 -13.95 5.67 25.31
N PHE A 82 -13.26 6.61 25.96
CA PHE A 82 -11.91 6.38 26.49
C PHE A 82 -11.88 5.34 27.63
N ASP A 83 -12.98 5.18 28.35
CA ASP A 83 -13.13 4.16 29.39
C ASP A 83 -13.63 2.82 28.83
N CYS A 84 -13.98 2.76 27.55
CA CYS A 84 -14.51 1.56 26.92
C CYS A 84 -13.40 0.62 26.41
N LYS A 85 -13.60 -0.68 26.63
CA LYS A 85 -12.76 -1.72 26.07
C LYS A 85 -13.02 -1.85 24.57
N SER A 86 -12.00 -1.67 23.74
CA SER A 86 -12.11 -1.97 22.31
C SER A 86 -12.26 -3.48 22.06
N ILE A 87 -12.87 -3.85 20.93
CA ILE A 87 -12.91 -5.24 20.46
C ILE A 87 -11.49 -5.78 20.22
N ASP A 88 -11.34 -7.10 20.35
CA ASP A 88 -10.10 -7.81 20.01
C ASP A 88 -10.07 -8.20 18.52
N ILE A 89 -9.02 -8.91 18.10
CA ILE A 89 -8.84 -9.36 16.71
C ILE A 89 -9.99 -10.23 16.22
N ASN A 90 -10.59 -11.06 17.08
CA ASN A 90 -11.71 -11.89 16.67
C ASN A 90 -12.95 -11.03 16.44
N GLY A 91 -13.19 -10.04 17.29
CA GLY A 91 -14.21 -9.02 17.08
C GLY A 91 -13.99 -8.26 15.78
N ILE A 92 -12.76 -7.80 15.52
CA ILE A 92 -12.39 -7.12 14.26
C ILE A 92 -12.72 -8.02 13.07
N CYS A 93 -12.28 -9.29 13.09
CA CYS A 93 -12.54 -10.22 11.99
C CYS A 93 -14.05 -10.45 11.74
N GLN A 94 -14.88 -10.44 12.79
CA GLN A 94 -16.33 -10.58 12.65
C GLN A 94 -16.95 -9.35 11.97
N GLU A 95 -16.55 -8.15 12.38
CA GLU A 95 -17.06 -6.91 11.79
C GLU A 95 -16.53 -6.71 10.36
N LEU A 96 -15.26 -7.04 10.07
CA LEU A 96 -14.73 -7.02 8.70
C LEU A 96 -15.49 -7.97 7.77
N LYS A 97 -15.80 -9.19 8.24
CA LYS A 97 -16.57 -10.16 7.44
C LYS A 97 -17.98 -9.65 7.13
N LYS A 98 -18.56 -8.83 8.01
CA LYS A 98 -19.90 -8.26 7.86
C LYS A 98 -19.90 -7.06 6.91
N HIS A 99 -18.90 -6.19 7.02
CA HIS A 99 -18.89 -4.90 6.33
C HIS A 99 -18.05 -4.87 5.05
N TYR A 100 -17.03 -5.72 4.94
CA TYR A 100 -16.11 -5.79 3.81
C TYR A 100 -15.83 -7.25 3.36
N PRO A 101 -16.88 -8.06 3.07
CA PRO A 101 -16.74 -9.49 2.79
C PRO A 101 -15.92 -9.82 1.54
N GLU A 102 -15.92 -8.93 0.54
CA GLU A 102 -15.22 -9.14 -0.73
C GLU A 102 -13.71 -8.89 -0.60
N GLN A 103 -13.33 -7.89 0.21
CA GLN A 103 -11.95 -7.50 0.46
C GLN A 103 -11.30 -8.41 1.51
N PHE A 104 -12.03 -8.81 2.55
CA PHE A 104 -11.52 -9.64 3.64
C PHE A 104 -12.12 -11.04 3.66
N LYS A 105 -11.65 -11.88 2.74
CA LYS A 105 -12.02 -13.29 2.66
C LYS A 105 -11.44 -14.08 3.84
N ARG A 106 -11.91 -15.32 4.01
CA ARG A 106 -11.49 -16.22 5.10
C ARG A 106 -9.97 -16.37 5.21
N THR A 107 -9.26 -16.37 4.08
CA THR A 107 -7.80 -16.45 4.01
C THR A 107 -7.13 -15.22 4.62
N ASN A 108 -7.63 -14.02 4.32
CA ASN A 108 -7.13 -12.74 4.85
C ASN A 108 -7.31 -12.70 6.37
N LEU A 109 -8.52 -13.03 6.84
CA LEU A 109 -8.85 -13.06 8.27
C LEU A 109 -7.99 -14.08 9.05
N LYS A 110 -7.68 -15.22 8.42
CA LYS A 110 -6.81 -16.24 9.03
C LYS A 110 -5.38 -15.73 9.25
N ILE A 111 -4.85 -14.91 8.34
CA ILE A 111 -3.49 -14.35 8.47
C ILE A 111 -3.38 -13.49 9.73
N ILE A 112 -4.31 -12.56 9.94
CA ILE A 112 -4.27 -11.71 11.13
C ILE A 112 -4.53 -12.50 12.42
N GLN A 113 -5.40 -13.51 12.39
CA GLN A 113 -5.64 -14.38 13.55
C GLN A 113 -4.41 -15.22 13.91
N ASP A 114 -3.69 -15.74 12.93
CA ASP A 114 -2.50 -16.55 13.18
C ASP A 114 -1.35 -15.65 13.68
N LEU A 115 -1.15 -14.46 13.11
CA LEU A 115 -0.18 -13.49 13.62
C LEU A 115 -0.53 -12.95 15.01
N ALA A 116 -1.81 -12.84 15.35
CA ALA A 116 -2.24 -12.47 16.71
C ALA A 116 -1.76 -13.50 17.74
N LYS A 117 -1.73 -14.79 17.39
CA LYS A 117 -1.17 -15.84 18.24
C LYS A 117 0.33 -15.68 18.39
N GLU A 118 1.05 -15.43 17.30
CA GLU A 118 2.50 -15.20 17.35
C GLU A 118 2.86 -13.97 18.18
N ARG A 119 2.10 -12.87 18.02
CA ARG A 119 2.21 -11.69 18.87
C ARG A 119 2.01 -12.02 20.34
N ASN A 120 0.99 -12.79 20.67
CA ASN A 120 0.73 -13.22 22.05
C ASN A 120 1.86 -14.12 22.60
N LYS A 121 2.43 -15.00 21.78
CA LYS A 121 3.61 -15.79 22.16
C LYS A 121 4.79 -14.87 22.49
N ILE A 122 5.08 -13.87 21.65
CA ILE A 122 6.17 -12.92 21.88
C ILE A 122 5.96 -12.12 23.19
N GLN A 123 4.73 -11.73 23.49
CA GLN A 123 4.43 -10.88 24.66
C GLN A 123 4.35 -11.67 25.97
N HIS A 124 3.96 -12.94 25.94
CA HIS A 124 3.62 -13.71 27.15
C HIS A 124 4.40 -15.02 27.32
N PHE A 125 5.08 -15.51 26.28
CA PHE A 125 5.71 -16.83 26.25
C PHE A 125 7.06 -16.82 25.50
N ALA A 126 7.62 -18.01 25.29
CA ALA A 126 8.73 -18.20 24.36
C ALA A 126 8.19 -18.26 22.92
N PHE A 127 8.88 -17.56 22.01
CA PHE A 127 8.58 -17.53 20.58
C PHE A 127 9.76 -18.13 19.80
N GLU A 128 9.46 -19.04 18.89
CA GLU A 128 10.43 -19.68 18.00
C GLU A 128 9.87 -19.66 16.58
N SER A 129 10.65 -19.15 15.64
CA SER A 129 10.35 -19.11 14.22
C SER A 129 11.63 -18.88 13.43
N THR A 130 11.68 -19.34 12.19
CA THR A 130 12.78 -18.99 11.29
C THR A 130 12.59 -17.57 10.72
N PRO A 131 13.67 -16.85 10.38
CA PRO A 131 13.58 -15.55 9.71
C PRO A 131 12.66 -15.56 8.47
N ASN A 132 12.79 -16.59 7.63
CA ASN A 132 12.01 -16.71 6.38
C ASN A 132 10.51 -16.90 6.63
N GLU A 133 10.13 -17.72 7.61
CA GLU A 133 8.72 -17.93 7.97
C GLU A 133 8.10 -16.63 8.50
N LEU A 134 8.83 -15.93 9.36
CA LEU A 134 8.39 -14.67 9.92
C LEU A 134 8.26 -13.59 8.85
N LYS A 135 9.29 -13.41 8.02
CA LYS A 135 9.26 -12.48 6.87
C LYS A 135 8.04 -12.78 5.98
N SER A 136 7.88 -14.04 5.56
CA SER A 136 6.76 -14.44 4.69
C SER A 136 5.41 -14.12 5.32
N SER A 137 5.26 -14.33 6.63
CA SER A 137 4.02 -14.03 7.34
C SER A 137 3.74 -12.52 7.43
N LEU A 138 4.78 -11.71 7.66
CA LEU A 138 4.67 -10.25 7.72
C LEU A 138 4.39 -9.63 6.35
N LEU A 139 5.02 -10.12 5.28
CA LEU A 139 4.70 -9.69 3.91
C LEU A 139 3.28 -10.06 3.51
N LYS A 140 2.80 -11.26 3.90
CA LYS A 140 1.40 -11.66 3.72
C LYS A 140 0.43 -10.77 4.49
N LEU A 141 0.76 -10.39 5.72
CA LEU A 141 -0.04 -9.42 6.49
C LEU A 141 -0.16 -8.11 5.73
N TYR A 142 0.95 -7.62 5.18
CA TYR A 142 0.93 -6.39 4.40
C TYR A 142 0.03 -6.51 3.17
N LEU A 143 0.37 -7.43 2.27
CA LEU A 143 -0.30 -7.56 0.97
C LEU A 143 -1.78 -7.93 1.08
N MET A 144 -2.13 -8.79 2.04
CA MET A 144 -3.49 -9.35 2.12
C MET A 144 -4.38 -8.65 3.14
N VAL A 145 -3.84 -7.81 4.02
CA VAL A 145 -4.62 -7.16 5.09
C VAL A 145 -4.39 -5.67 5.12
N ILE A 146 -3.14 -5.22 5.28
CA ILE A 146 -2.82 -3.81 5.46
C ILE A 146 -3.08 -3.01 4.18
N LYS A 147 -2.52 -3.44 3.03
CA LYS A 147 -2.68 -2.74 1.74
C LYS A 147 -4.15 -2.61 1.32
N PRO A 148 -4.99 -3.67 1.39
CA PRO A 148 -6.43 -3.53 1.18
C PRO A 148 -7.12 -2.58 2.16
N ALA A 149 -6.73 -2.58 3.44
CA ALA A 149 -7.31 -1.69 4.44
C ALA A 149 -6.93 -0.22 4.18
N MET A 150 -5.69 0.08 3.79
CA MET A 150 -5.26 1.43 3.42
C MET A 150 -6.03 1.94 2.21
N LYS A 151 -6.26 1.10 1.19
CA LYS A 151 -7.09 1.46 0.03
C LYS A 151 -8.51 1.87 0.46
N ILE A 152 -9.17 1.06 1.29
CA ILE A 152 -10.50 1.39 1.83
C ILE A 152 -10.47 2.70 2.64
N ALA A 153 -9.45 2.88 3.48
CA ALA A 153 -9.32 4.06 4.32
C ALA A 153 -9.20 5.34 3.47
N GLY A 154 -8.42 5.30 2.38
CA GLY A 154 -8.27 6.41 1.44
C GLY A 154 -9.53 6.69 0.62
N GLU A 155 -10.20 5.66 0.09
CA GLU A 155 -11.43 5.80 -0.68
C GLU A 155 -12.54 6.54 0.11
N LYS A 156 -12.69 6.23 1.40
CA LYS A 156 -13.66 6.92 2.25
C LYS A 156 -13.23 8.31 2.67
N ALA A 157 -11.95 8.54 2.90
CA ALA A 157 -11.45 9.87 3.22
C ALA A 157 -11.72 10.90 2.12
N ALA A 158 -11.63 10.48 0.87
CA ALA A 158 -11.96 11.31 -0.28
C ALA A 158 -13.45 11.68 -0.37
N LEU A 159 -14.33 10.91 0.28
CA LEU A 159 -15.79 11.08 0.24
C LEU A 159 -16.36 11.79 1.47
N ASP A 160 -15.76 11.57 2.66
CA ASP A 160 -16.30 12.06 3.93
C ASP A 160 -15.52 13.27 4.48
N THR A 161 -16.20 14.41 4.56
CA THR A 161 -15.74 15.62 5.26
C THR A 161 -15.60 15.47 6.77
N PHE A 162 -16.01 14.32 7.35
CA PHE A 162 -16.04 14.09 8.80
C PHE A 162 -14.74 13.51 9.39
N VAL A 163 -13.81 13.02 8.56
CA VAL A 163 -12.55 12.48 9.07
C VAL A 163 -11.51 13.59 9.15
N ASP A 164 -11.63 14.38 10.22
CA ASP A 164 -10.70 15.44 10.63
C ASP A 164 -9.21 15.00 10.67
N GLY A 165 -8.95 13.69 10.67
CA GLY A 165 -7.62 13.10 10.65
C GLY A 165 -7.05 12.86 9.25
N ILE A 166 -7.83 12.31 8.31
CA ILE A 166 -7.27 11.92 7.01
C ILE A 166 -7.06 13.14 6.11
N ASN A 167 -7.93 14.16 6.18
CA ASN A 167 -7.74 15.41 5.43
C ASN A 167 -6.58 16.28 5.96
N LYS A 168 -6.07 16.01 7.18
CA LYS A 168 -4.90 16.69 7.75
C LYS A 168 -3.58 15.99 7.42
N LEU A 169 -3.64 14.68 7.22
CA LEU A 169 -2.54 13.91 6.66
C LEU A 169 -2.47 14.14 5.15
N ASN A 170 -1.27 14.25 4.61
CA ASN A 170 -1.09 13.97 3.19
C ASN A 170 -1.15 12.45 3.00
N PHE A 171 -2.35 11.87 3.14
CA PHE A 171 -2.54 10.42 3.26
C PHE A 171 -1.89 9.65 2.11
N ASP A 172 -1.99 10.18 0.90
CA ASP A 172 -1.38 9.57 -0.29
C ASP A 172 0.15 9.55 -0.21
N GLU A 173 0.77 10.59 0.34
CA GLU A 173 2.23 10.63 0.59
C GLU A 173 2.63 9.59 1.63
N GLU A 174 1.91 9.51 2.76
CA GLU A 174 2.19 8.52 3.81
C GLU A 174 1.99 7.07 3.34
N VAL A 175 0.93 6.80 2.56
CA VAL A 175 0.73 5.48 1.94
C VAL A 175 1.84 5.15 0.96
N THR A 176 2.31 6.14 0.20
CA THR A 176 3.44 5.97 -0.71
C THR A 176 4.73 5.64 0.04
N ASP A 177 5.01 6.33 1.14
CA ASP A 177 6.15 6.04 2.02
C ASP A 177 6.09 4.63 2.63
N VAL A 178 4.90 4.20 3.03
CA VAL A 178 4.66 2.85 3.54
C VAL A 178 4.88 1.80 2.45
N GLU A 179 4.41 2.03 1.22
CA GLU A 179 4.63 1.12 0.09
C GLU A 179 6.12 1.03 -0.27
N GLU A 180 6.83 2.16 -0.30
CA GLU A 180 8.27 2.19 -0.52
C GLU A 180 9.03 1.39 0.55
N SER A 181 8.64 1.54 1.83
CA SER A 181 9.20 0.78 2.94
C SER A 181 8.95 -0.72 2.80
N PHE A 182 7.77 -1.12 2.31
CA PHE A 182 7.46 -2.51 2.00
C PHE A 182 8.32 -3.06 0.85
N LEU A 183 8.43 -2.33 -0.26
CA LEU A 183 9.21 -2.77 -1.43
C LEU A 183 10.70 -2.86 -1.11
N ASN A 184 11.22 -2.00 -0.23
CA ASN A 184 12.58 -2.13 0.27
C ASN A 184 12.84 -3.48 0.96
N VAL A 185 11.83 -4.09 1.58
CA VAL A 185 11.92 -5.43 2.21
C VAL A 185 11.72 -6.56 1.19
N ASP A 186 10.73 -6.40 0.32
CA ASP A 186 10.27 -7.44 -0.62
C ASP A 186 11.17 -7.53 -1.87
N LYS A 187 11.44 -6.39 -2.50
CA LYS A 187 12.10 -6.23 -3.81
C LYS A 187 13.52 -5.69 -3.72
N ARG A 188 13.91 -5.05 -2.61
CA ARG A 188 15.25 -4.47 -2.44
C ARG A 188 15.56 -3.44 -3.53
N ASP A 189 16.54 -3.70 -4.38
CA ASP A 189 16.97 -2.81 -5.46
C ASP A 189 16.22 -3.09 -6.78
N GLU A 190 15.24 -4.00 -6.79
CA GLU A 190 14.46 -4.40 -7.97
C GLU A 190 13.21 -3.55 -8.19
N PHE A 191 13.17 -2.35 -7.61
CA PHE A 191 12.12 -1.37 -7.86
C PHE A 191 12.67 0.06 -7.86
N THR A 192 11.93 0.96 -8.47
CA THR A 192 12.20 2.41 -8.44
C THR A 192 10.89 3.18 -8.29
N LYS A 193 11.00 4.46 -7.96
CA LYS A 193 9.88 5.39 -7.76
C LYS A 193 10.00 6.55 -8.73
N GLY A 194 8.87 7.00 -9.27
CA GLY A 194 8.78 8.10 -10.23
C GLY A 194 7.44 8.84 -10.14
N GLY A 195 7.23 9.74 -11.10
CA GLY A 195 6.01 10.51 -11.29
C GLY A 195 4.95 9.72 -12.06
N CYS A 196 3.69 9.80 -11.62
CA CYS A 196 2.58 9.14 -12.29
C CYS A 196 1.91 10.07 -13.32
N CYS A 197 1.94 9.70 -14.61
CA CYS A 197 1.30 10.47 -15.68
C CYS A 197 -0.23 10.57 -15.61
N HIS A 198 -0.88 9.77 -14.74
CA HIS A 198 -2.33 9.79 -14.52
C HIS A 198 -2.77 10.82 -13.47
N CYS A 199 -1.93 11.11 -12.47
CA CYS A 199 -2.31 12.01 -11.36
C CYS A 199 -1.23 13.00 -10.93
N ASP A 200 -0.11 13.06 -11.64
CA ASP A 200 1.03 13.96 -11.42
C ASP A 200 1.70 13.84 -10.02
N ASN A 201 1.35 12.80 -9.26
CA ASN A 201 1.96 12.52 -7.96
C ASN A 201 3.24 11.68 -8.12
N TYR A 202 4.21 11.91 -7.23
CA TYR A 202 5.45 11.13 -7.14
C TYR A 202 5.20 9.79 -6.40
N SER A 203 4.32 8.98 -6.95
CA SER A 203 3.80 7.76 -6.34
C SER A 203 3.69 6.58 -7.33
N LEU A 204 4.39 6.67 -8.47
CA LEU A 204 4.54 5.56 -9.41
C LEU A 204 5.68 4.65 -8.96
N PHE A 205 5.39 3.39 -8.72
CA PHE A 205 6.39 2.36 -8.49
C PHE A 205 6.60 1.55 -9.76
N VAL A 206 7.86 1.38 -10.15
CA VAL A 206 8.29 0.61 -11.32
C VAL A 206 9.11 -0.58 -10.84
N VAL A 207 8.70 -1.79 -11.17
CA VAL A 207 9.24 -3.06 -10.66
C VAL A 207 9.95 -3.83 -11.77
N TYR A 208 11.11 -4.41 -11.45
CA TYR A 208 11.99 -5.11 -12.38
C TYR A 208 12.06 -6.63 -12.13
N ASP A 209 11.90 -7.09 -10.89
CA ASP A 209 11.91 -8.53 -10.51
C ASP A 209 13.05 -9.37 -11.13
N GLY A 210 14.27 -8.82 -11.10
CA GLY A 210 15.48 -9.46 -11.61
C GLY A 210 15.71 -9.30 -13.12
N GLU A 211 14.77 -8.68 -13.83
CA GLU A 211 14.91 -8.35 -15.25
C GLU A 211 15.66 -7.03 -15.46
N SER A 212 16.18 -6.86 -16.69
CA SER A 212 16.85 -5.60 -17.10
C SER A 212 15.88 -4.49 -17.54
N TYR A 213 14.59 -4.78 -17.56
CA TYR A 213 13.51 -3.90 -17.99
C TYR A 213 12.33 -3.96 -17.00
N PRO A 214 11.47 -2.93 -16.95
CA PRO A 214 10.29 -2.95 -16.09
C PRO A 214 9.30 -4.06 -16.49
N VAL A 215 8.87 -4.86 -15.51
CA VAL A 215 7.88 -5.94 -15.70
C VAL A 215 6.50 -5.57 -15.14
N ALA A 216 6.44 -4.57 -14.27
CA ALA A 216 5.20 -4.02 -13.73
C ALA A 216 5.40 -2.57 -13.31
N CYS A 217 4.32 -1.80 -13.33
CA CYS A 217 4.27 -0.49 -12.69
C CYS A 217 2.88 -0.22 -12.13
N TYR A 218 2.82 0.55 -11.04
CA TYR A 218 1.53 0.94 -10.43
C TYR A 218 1.67 2.22 -9.62
N CYS A 219 0.57 2.97 -9.51
CA CYS A 219 0.48 4.18 -8.71
C CYS A 219 -0.37 3.93 -7.46
N THR A 220 0.18 4.26 -6.29
CA THR A 220 -0.54 4.11 -5.01
C THR A 220 -1.64 5.16 -4.81
N THR A 221 -1.57 6.30 -5.50
CA THR A 221 -2.54 7.40 -5.37
C THR A 221 -3.77 7.21 -6.26
N CYS A 222 -3.59 7.03 -7.58
CA CYS A 222 -4.72 6.95 -8.51
C CYS A 222 -5.15 5.52 -8.84
N GLY A 223 -4.39 4.51 -8.40
CA GLY A 223 -4.72 3.10 -8.65
C GLY A 223 -4.40 2.61 -10.06
N PHE A 224 -3.74 3.42 -10.90
CA PHE A 224 -3.16 2.96 -12.17
C PHE A 224 -2.26 1.74 -11.94
N GLU A 225 -2.37 0.71 -12.78
CA GLU A 225 -1.58 -0.51 -12.69
C GLU A 225 -1.39 -1.15 -14.07
N ARG A 226 -0.16 -1.60 -14.35
CA ARG A 226 0.22 -2.46 -15.46
C ARG A 226 1.09 -3.59 -14.92
N THR A 227 0.76 -4.82 -15.30
CA THR A 227 1.49 -6.02 -14.90
C THR A 227 1.81 -6.89 -16.11
N ASN A 228 2.85 -7.72 -16.00
CA ASN A 228 3.32 -8.60 -17.08
C ASN A 228 3.71 -7.82 -18.35
N ILE A 229 4.39 -6.68 -18.16
CA ILE A 229 4.88 -5.86 -19.27
C ILE A 229 5.96 -6.65 -20.01
N ASP A 230 5.76 -6.88 -21.31
CA ASP A 230 6.73 -7.58 -22.15
C ASP A 230 7.76 -6.60 -22.74
N MET A 231 8.99 -7.08 -22.94
CA MET A 231 10.08 -6.27 -23.51
C MET A 231 9.71 -5.70 -24.90
N SER A 232 8.87 -6.38 -25.68
CA SER A 232 8.44 -5.92 -27.01
C SER A 232 7.45 -4.75 -26.98
N GLU A 233 6.88 -4.42 -25.82
CA GLU A 233 5.99 -3.27 -25.66
C GLU A 233 6.73 -1.93 -25.60
N PHE A 234 8.05 -1.95 -25.38
CA PHE A 234 8.83 -0.74 -25.17
C PHE A 234 9.21 -0.06 -26.48
N TYR A 235 8.90 1.24 -26.54
CA TYR A 235 9.37 2.17 -27.55
C TYR A 235 10.56 2.99 -27.03
N ILE A 236 11.34 3.54 -27.96
CA ILE A 236 12.46 4.43 -27.63
C ILE A 236 11.89 5.75 -27.11
N CYS A 237 12.30 6.13 -25.90
CA CYS A 237 11.99 7.42 -25.31
C CYS A 237 12.77 8.53 -26.04
N PRO A 238 12.11 9.62 -26.49
CA PRO A 238 12.81 10.74 -27.13
C PRO A 238 13.76 11.48 -26.17
N GLU A 239 13.37 11.60 -24.89
CA GLU A 239 14.16 12.33 -23.89
C GLU A 239 15.43 11.57 -23.49
N CYS A 240 15.34 10.26 -23.30
CA CYS A 240 16.46 9.48 -22.73
C CYS A 240 17.08 8.47 -23.71
N ALA A 241 16.53 8.33 -24.91
CA ALA A 241 16.94 7.38 -25.95
C ALA A 241 16.92 5.90 -25.54
N ALA A 242 16.34 5.55 -24.38
CA ALA A 242 16.24 4.17 -23.90
C ALA A 242 14.90 3.52 -24.33
N PRO A 243 14.87 2.20 -24.61
CA PRO A 243 13.63 1.44 -24.80
C PRO A 243 12.88 1.37 -23.46
N SER A 244 12.01 2.35 -23.23
CA SER A 244 11.47 2.62 -21.89
C SER A 244 10.08 3.24 -21.89
N VAL A 245 9.55 3.62 -23.06
CA VAL A 245 8.19 4.15 -23.19
C VAL A 245 7.21 3.02 -23.46
N ILE A 246 6.15 2.95 -22.66
CA ILE A 246 4.98 2.11 -22.96
C ILE A 246 3.80 2.99 -23.34
N TYR A 247 2.96 2.55 -24.27
CA TYR A 247 1.72 3.25 -24.60
C TYR A 247 0.62 2.90 -23.60
N ASP A 248 -0.02 3.93 -23.06
CA ASP A 248 -1.18 3.81 -22.20
C ASP A 248 -2.43 4.26 -22.97
N GLU A 249 -3.39 3.35 -23.16
CA GLU A 249 -4.60 3.61 -23.94
C GLU A 249 -5.53 4.63 -23.27
N GLU A 250 -5.55 4.68 -21.93
CA GLU A 250 -6.39 5.59 -21.16
C GLU A 250 -5.85 7.03 -21.21
N LEU A 251 -4.53 7.18 -21.18
CA LEU A 251 -3.86 8.46 -21.39
C LEU A 251 -3.86 8.90 -22.86
N GLY A 252 -3.94 7.95 -23.79
CA GLY A 252 -3.71 8.20 -25.22
C GLY A 252 -2.29 8.66 -25.52
N ALA A 253 -1.33 8.28 -24.67
CA ALA A 253 0.05 8.76 -24.71
C ALA A 253 1.02 7.69 -24.18
N GLY A 254 2.30 7.91 -24.46
CA GLY A 254 3.39 7.13 -23.89
C GLY A 254 3.79 7.60 -22.50
N MET A 255 4.28 6.67 -21.69
CA MET A 255 4.88 6.92 -20.39
C MET A 255 6.24 6.26 -20.31
N CYS A 256 7.29 7.04 -20.04
CA CYS A 256 8.63 6.53 -19.80
C CYS A 256 8.72 5.90 -18.40
N LEU A 257 9.15 4.64 -18.32
CA LEU A 257 9.31 3.90 -17.06
C LEU A 257 10.77 3.85 -16.58
N TRP A 258 11.70 4.54 -17.25
CA TRP A 258 13.09 4.56 -16.82
C TRP A 258 13.32 5.61 -15.75
N TYR A 259 13.61 5.20 -14.51
CA TYR A 259 13.77 6.09 -13.36
C TYR A 259 14.85 7.18 -13.48
N LYS A 260 15.77 7.07 -14.45
CA LYS A 260 16.79 8.10 -14.72
C LYS A 260 16.34 9.15 -15.72
N CYS A 261 15.23 8.92 -16.41
CA CYS A 261 14.68 9.85 -17.38
C CYS A 261 13.93 10.96 -16.66
N ALA A 262 14.13 12.22 -17.09
CA ALA A 262 13.41 13.37 -16.58
C ALA A 262 11.90 13.20 -16.74
N ASP A 263 11.44 12.69 -17.89
CA ASP A 263 10.02 12.46 -18.15
C ASP A 263 9.36 11.51 -17.14
N CYS A 264 10.08 10.47 -16.72
CA CYS A 264 9.60 9.54 -15.68
C CYS A 264 9.50 10.22 -14.31
N VAL A 265 10.45 11.08 -13.96
CA VAL A 265 10.47 11.78 -12.67
C VAL A 265 9.40 12.88 -12.62
N GLU A 266 9.22 13.61 -13.72
CA GLU A 266 8.35 14.79 -13.81
C GLU A 266 6.93 14.47 -14.31
N SER A 267 6.61 13.20 -14.55
CA SER A 267 5.30 12.76 -15.08
C SER A 267 4.99 13.31 -16.49
N VAL A 268 6.02 13.49 -17.32
CA VAL A 268 5.85 14.03 -18.68
C VAL A 268 5.38 12.91 -19.62
N LYS A 269 4.30 13.19 -20.34
CA LYS A 269 3.72 12.28 -21.33
C LYS A 269 4.49 12.37 -22.64
N THR A 270 4.75 11.21 -23.25
CA THR A 270 5.32 11.13 -24.59
C THR A 270 4.19 11.10 -25.62
N ASP A 271 4.16 12.06 -26.55
CA ASP A 271 3.17 12.03 -27.64
C ASP A 271 3.39 10.80 -28.54
N MET A 272 2.34 9.98 -28.69
CA MET A 272 2.36 8.78 -29.50
C MET A 272 1.13 8.76 -30.42
N VAL A 273 1.35 8.83 -31.74
CA VAL A 273 0.26 8.83 -32.73
C VAL A 273 0.21 7.47 -33.44
N PRO A 274 -0.94 6.79 -33.56
CA PRO A 274 -1.01 5.52 -34.28
C PRO A 274 -0.48 5.62 -35.72
N CYS A 275 0.41 4.72 -36.10
CA CYS A 275 0.98 4.68 -37.44
C CYS A 275 0.02 3.97 -38.41
N THR A 276 -0.32 4.64 -39.50
CA THR A 276 -1.22 4.10 -40.54
C THR A 276 -0.61 2.95 -41.35
N GLY A 277 0.72 2.77 -41.31
CA GLY A 277 1.45 1.82 -42.16
C GLY A 277 1.74 0.46 -41.53
N CYS A 278 1.91 0.38 -40.20
CA CYS A 278 2.42 -0.83 -39.53
C CYS A 278 1.71 -1.18 -38.22
N GLY A 279 0.70 -0.41 -37.80
CA GLY A 279 -0.02 -0.63 -36.53
C GLY A 279 0.78 -0.28 -35.27
N GLY A 280 2.01 0.23 -35.40
CA GLY A 280 2.79 0.81 -34.30
C GLY A 280 2.43 2.27 -34.04
N TYR A 281 3.34 3.03 -33.46
CA TYR A 281 3.17 4.46 -33.18
C TYR A 281 4.26 5.31 -33.84
N LEU A 282 3.91 6.56 -34.14
CA LEU A 282 4.81 7.66 -34.43
C LEU A 282 5.17 8.37 -33.12
N ILE A 283 6.46 8.52 -32.86
CA ILE A 283 7.03 9.32 -31.77
C ILE A 283 7.89 10.39 -32.44
N GLU A 284 7.68 11.67 -32.10
CA GLU A 284 8.32 12.81 -32.78
C GLU A 284 8.17 12.80 -34.33
N ASN A 285 7.04 12.27 -34.83
CA ASN A 285 6.72 12.05 -36.25
C ASN A 285 7.49 10.93 -36.94
N GLU A 286 8.22 10.09 -36.21
CA GLU A 286 8.93 8.94 -36.75
C GLU A 286 8.33 7.62 -36.24
N CYS A 287 8.12 6.66 -37.15
CA CYS A 287 7.67 5.32 -36.79
C CYS A 287 8.79 4.31 -37.02
N ILE A 288 9.37 3.79 -35.93
CA ILE A 288 10.53 2.87 -35.97
C ILE A 288 10.27 1.63 -36.84
N ASN A 289 9.04 1.10 -36.81
CA ASN A 289 8.68 -0.08 -37.60
C ASN A 289 8.59 0.20 -39.11
N CYS A 290 8.36 1.46 -39.51
CA CYS A 290 8.33 1.87 -40.91
C CYS A 290 9.69 2.35 -41.42
N THR A 291 10.60 2.78 -40.54
CA THR A 291 11.96 3.22 -40.91
C THR A 291 12.96 2.09 -41.00
N VAL A 292 12.71 0.93 -40.36
CA VAL A 292 13.63 -0.23 -40.38
C VAL A 292 13.52 -1.07 -41.66
N GLU A 293 12.49 -0.88 -42.50
CA GLU A 293 12.45 -1.40 -43.87
C GLU A 293 13.20 -0.46 -44.85
N ASN A 294 14.54 -0.44 -44.80
CA ASN A 294 15.43 -0.07 -45.92
C ASN A 294 16.84 -0.63 -45.72
#